data_AF-A0A1C6THM5-F1
#
_entry.id   AF-A0A1C6THM5-F1
#
_cell.length_a   1.000
_cell.length_b   1.000
_cell.length_c   1.000
_cell.angle_alpha   90.00
_cell.angle_beta   90.00
_cell.angle_gamma   90.00
#
_symmetry.space_group_name_H-M   'P 1'
#
loop_
_entity.id
_entity.type
_entity.pdbx_description
1 polymer ?
#
loop_
_entity_poly.entity_id
_entity_poly.type
_entity_poly.pdbx_seq_one_letter_code
_entity_poly.pdbx_strand_id
1 'polypeptide(L)'
;MTIRWYAGSAVAATVLAAGLAATPVAAAPAPNESDAAKLAAGSEKDPQTGKNRKYLVGQGEDVPAVLGVTNLGDAPVDGLVVQVRVLNDLDITTKYENCWYAVDSNQETAWCEFDAELAPGASLAVTGAGVSTKPDAVAENITTIVHQWFSKEYADARGGIQALADQWAGQGTKAVQGTVDPLPLTTPSGELGGIGGPIGFVGVGLVPPPTGEPTATPTPSATPSAMPTGEPTAAPSASPGTGGEGGGLPVTGAGTATVAVVGGVLLVLGSVGYLVARRRRTRFVA
;
A
#
# COMPACT_ATOMS: atom_id res chain seq x y z
N MET A 1 3.98 -67.23 -65.85
CA MET A 1 4.52 -68.37 -65.06
C MET A 1 5.67 -67.81 -64.24
N THR A 2 5.73 -67.85 -62.91
CA THR A 2 5.03 -68.63 -61.88
C THR A 2 5.22 -67.89 -60.56
N ILE A 3 4.15 -67.79 -59.78
CA ILE A 3 4.13 -67.33 -58.39
C ILE A 3 4.80 -68.39 -57.51
N ARG A 4 5.59 -67.96 -56.51
CA ARG A 4 5.81 -68.75 -55.29
C ARG A 4 6.17 -67.87 -54.10
N TRP A 5 5.25 -67.87 -53.13
CA TRP A 5 5.45 -67.48 -51.74
C TRP A 5 6.29 -68.53 -50.99
N TYR A 6 7.14 -68.12 -50.04
CA TYR A 6 6.96 -68.33 -48.58
C TYR A 6 8.25 -68.08 -47.76
N ALA A 7 8.04 -67.39 -46.62
CA ALA A 7 8.57 -67.65 -45.26
C ALA A 7 9.99 -67.25 -44.81
N GLY A 8 10.02 -66.60 -43.62
CA GLY A 8 11.12 -66.54 -42.65
C GLY A 8 11.87 -65.18 -42.67
N SER A 9 12.00 -64.40 -41.60
CA SER A 9 11.86 -64.68 -40.17
C SER A 9 11.60 -63.36 -39.42
N ALA A 10 10.76 -63.45 -38.39
CA ALA A 10 10.51 -62.41 -37.42
C ALA A 10 11.72 -62.25 -36.48
N VAL A 11 12.11 -61.00 -36.23
CA VAL A 11 12.76 -60.61 -34.97
C VAL A 11 11.93 -59.47 -34.41
N ALA A 12 11.06 -59.81 -33.46
CA ALA A 12 10.30 -58.85 -32.68
C ALA A 12 11.24 -58.21 -31.65
N ALA A 13 11.57 -56.94 -31.85
CA ALA A 13 12.14 -56.10 -30.80
C ALA A 13 10.97 -55.47 -30.03
N THR A 14 10.52 -56.14 -28.97
CA THR A 14 9.63 -55.52 -27.97
C THR A 14 10.41 -54.47 -27.20
N VAL A 15 10.27 -53.21 -27.61
CA VAL A 15 10.63 -52.06 -26.79
C VAL A 15 9.55 -51.91 -25.72
N LEU A 16 9.86 -52.34 -24.50
CA LEU A 16 9.12 -51.94 -23.30
C LEU A 16 9.36 -50.45 -23.08
N ALA A 17 8.51 -49.61 -23.66
CA ALA A 17 8.38 -48.22 -23.25
C ALA A 17 7.72 -48.23 -21.86
N ALA A 18 8.54 -48.19 -20.81
CA ALA A 18 8.08 -47.82 -19.48
C ALA A 18 7.58 -46.37 -19.59
N GLY A 19 6.26 -46.22 -19.71
CA GLY A 19 5.61 -44.92 -19.61
C GLY A 19 5.84 -44.35 -18.22
N LEU A 20 6.85 -43.50 -18.08
CA LEU A 20 6.85 -42.48 -17.05
C LEU A 20 5.66 -41.58 -17.37
N ALA A 21 4.53 -41.87 -16.72
CA ALA A 21 3.49 -40.87 -16.54
C ALA A 21 4.15 -39.73 -15.76
N ALA A 22 4.67 -38.74 -16.47
CA ALA A 22 5.02 -37.47 -15.89
C ALA A 22 3.72 -36.94 -15.28
N THR A 23 3.61 -37.03 -13.96
CA THR A 23 2.63 -36.23 -13.23
C THR A 23 2.83 -34.80 -13.73
N PRO A 24 1.79 -34.13 -14.26
CA PRO A 24 1.95 -32.74 -14.65
C PRO A 24 2.43 -32.01 -13.41
N VAL A 25 3.66 -31.50 -13.45
CA VAL A 25 4.11 -30.49 -12.50
C VAL A 25 3.10 -29.38 -12.71
N ALA A 26 2.24 -29.15 -11.71
CA ALA A 26 1.31 -28.03 -11.75
C ALA A 26 2.14 -26.81 -12.12
N ALA A 27 1.85 -26.23 -13.28
CA ALA A 27 2.54 -25.04 -13.71
C ALA A 27 2.39 -24.03 -12.57
N ALA A 28 3.50 -23.40 -12.16
CA ALA A 28 3.41 -22.27 -11.23
C ALA A 28 2.35 -21.31 -11.77
N PRO A 29 1.42 -20.84 -10.93
CA PRO A 29 0.31 -20.00 -11.38
C PRO A 29 0.87 -18.79 -12.14
N ALA A 30 0.17 -18.37 -13.18
CA ALA A 30 0.58 -17.20 -13.93
C ALA A 30 0.64 -16.00 -12.96
N PRO A 31 1.64 -15.11 -13.05
CA PRO A 31 1.84 -14.01 -12.10
C PRO A 31 0.66 -13.03 -11.99
N ASN A 32 -0.33 -13.14 -12.88
CA ASN A 32 -1.49 -12.27 -12.99
C ASN A 32 -2.81 -12.98 -12.62
N GLU A 33 -2.77 -14.24 -12.17
CA GLU A 33 -3.97 -14.98 -11.84
C GLU A 33 -4.58 -14.38 -10.56
N SER A 34 -5.79 -13.83 -10.70
CA SER A 34 -6.57 -13.32 -9.58
C SER A 34 -6.88 -14.46 -8.61
N ASP A 35 -6.89 -14.16 -7.32
CA ASP A 35 -7.37 -15.11 -6.31
C ASP A 35 -8.75 -15.65 -6.68
N ALA A 36 -8.90 -16.98 -6.68
CA ALA A 36 -10.17 -17.63 -6.97
C ALA A 36 -11.17 -17.43 -5.84
N ALA A 37 -10.69 -17.18 -4.62
CA ALA A 37 -11.54 -16.85 -3.49
C ALA A 37 -12.18 -15.48 -3.70
N LYS A 38 -13.52 -15.41 -3.61
CA LYS A 38 -14.28 -14.17 -3.72
C LYS A 38 -14.29 -13.44 -2.37
N LEU A 39 -13.11 -12.98 -1.94
CA LEU A 39 -12.96 -12.26 -0.69
C LEU A 39 -13.29 -10.77 -0.87
N ALA A 40 -14.11 -10.25 0.04
CA ALA A 40 -14.41 -8.83 0.15
C ALA A 40 -13.81 -8.27 1.43
N ALA A 41 -12.83 -7.39 1.28
CA ALA A 41 -12.31 -6.62 2.39
C ALA A 41 -13.34 -5.60 2.88
N GLY A 42 -13.40 -5.41 4.18
CA GLY A 42 -14.24 -4.42 4.80
C GLY A 42 -13.62 -3.81 6.04
N SER A 43 -13.94 -2.54 6.27
CA SER A 43 -13.58 -1.79 7.47
C SER A 43 -14.83 -1.65 8.33
N GLU A 44 -14.67 -1.56 9.66
CA GLU A 44 -15.82 -1.37 10.56
C GLU A 44 -16.61 -0.10 10.17
N LYS A 45 -17.94 -0.22 10.12
CA LYS A 45 -18.84 0.91 9.95
C LYS A 45 -19.08 1.62 11.27
N ASP A 46 -19.22 2.93 11.18
CA ASP A 46 -19.79 3.72 12.26
C ASP A 46 -21.30 3.42 12.33
N PRO A 47 -21.81 2.92 13.47
CA PRO A 47 -23.22 2.51 13.59
C PRO A 47 -24.20 3.68 13.54
N GLN A 48 -23.75 4.91 13.78
CA GLN A 48 -24.61 6.10 13.73
C GLN A 48 -24.73 6.63 12.30
N THR A 49 -23.63 6.63 11.54
CA THR A 49 -23.60 7.21 10.19
C THR A 49 -23.73 6.19 9.06
N GLY A 50 -23.51 4.90 9.35
CA GLY A 50 -23.46 3.81 8.35
C GLY A 50 -22.27 3.88 7.40
N LYS A 51 -21.37 4.86 7.57
CA LYS A 51 -20.14 5.03 6.77
C LYS A 51 -19.01 4.24 7.40
N ASN A 52 -17.95 3.98 6.63
CA ASN A 52 -16.72 3.41 7.19
C ASN A 52 -16.19 4.33 8.31
N ARG A 53 -15.85 3.74 9.46
CA ARG A 53 -15.33 4.46 10.61
C ARG A 53 -13.99 5.09 10.25
N LYS A 54 -13.81 6.34 10.68
CA LYS A 54 -12.50 6.99 10.73
C LYS A 54 -11.99 6.94 12.17
N TYR A 55 -10.80 6.41 12.38
CA TYR A 55 -10.18 6.32 13.70
C TYR A 55 -9.39 7.61 13.95
N LEU A 56 -9.81 8.38 14.97
CA LEU A 56 -9.09 9.55 15.43
C LEU A 56 -8.22 9.16 16.63
N VAL A 57 -6.91 9.37 16.51
CA VAL A 57 -5.92 9.00 17.55
C VAL A 57 -4.92 10.13 17.76
N GLY A 58 -4.25 10.14 18.91
CA GLY A 58 -3.13 11.04 19.18
C GLY A 58 -1.87 10.70 18.38
N GLN A 59 -0.82 11.50 18.54
CA GLN A 59 0.51 11.21 18.03
C GLN A 59 1.17 10.11 18.89
N GLY A 60 1.82 9.13 18.25
CA GLY A 60 2.42 8.00 18.96
C GLY A 60 1.41 6.97 19.49
N GLU A 61 0.12 7.12 19.18
CA GLU A 61 -0.93 6.24 19.68
C GLU A 61 -1.25 5.11 18.70
N ASP A 62 -1.63 3.96 19.26
CA ASP A 62 -2.10 2.81 18.50
C ASP A 62 -3.43 3.12 17.82
N VAL A 63 -3.55 2.70 16.57
CA VAL A 63 -4.78 2.76 15.80
C VAL A 63 -5.56 1.45 16.04
N PRO A 64 -6.72 1.48 16.72
CA PRO A 64 -7.53 0.28 16.97
C PRO A 64 -8.36 -0.10 15.73
N ALA A 65 -7.72 -0.09 14.57
CA ALA A 65 -8.34 -0.36 13.28
C ALA A 65 -8.84 -1.80 13.21
N VAL A 66 -10.07 -1.97 12.72
CA VAL A 66 -10.64 -3.28 12.39
C VAL A 66 -10.46 -3.52 10.91
N LEU A 67 -9.66 -4.53 10.55
CA LEU A 67 -9.45 -4.96 9.16
C LEU A 67 -10.20 -6.27 8.97
N GLY A 68 -11.31 -6.22 8.25
CA GLY A 68 -12.21 -7.35 8.07
C GLY A 68 -12.18 -7.94 6.66
N VAL A 69 -12.67 -9.17 6.55
CA VAL A 69 -12.89 -9.90 5.32
C VAL A 69 -14.19 -10.67 5.39
N THR A 70 -14.92 -10.71 4.27
CA THR A 70 -16.13 -11.51 4.09
C THR A 70 -15.96 -12.41 2.89
N ASN A 71 -16.35 -13.68 3.00
CA ASN A 71 -16.38 -14.59 1.87
C ASN A 71 -17.69 -14.37 1.08
N LEU A 72 -17.60 -13.80 -0.12
CA LEU A 72 -18.72 -13.64 -1.04
C LEU A 72 -18.88 -14.81 -2.02
N GLY A 73 -18.08 -15.85 -1.86
CA GLY A 73 -18.17 -17.09 -2.62
C GLY A 73 -19.18 -18.06 -2.05
N ASP A 74 -19.34 -19.16 -2.77
CA ASP A 74 -20.28 -20.23 -2.43
C ASP A 74 -19.58 -21.45 -1.78
N ALA A 75 -18.25 -21.39 -1.65
CA ALA A 75 -17.42 -22.42 -1.04
C ALA A 75 -16.61 -21.84 0.14
N PRO A 76 -16.31 -22.64 1.18
CA PRO A 76 -15.41 -22.22 2.25
C PRO A 76 -14.02 -21.91 1.70
N VAL A 77 -13.30 -21.02 2.39
CA VAL A 77 -11.92 -20.67 2.09
C VAL A 77 -11.03 -21.17 3.23
N ASP A 78 -10.14 -22.10 2.93
CA ASP A 78 -9.19 -22.68 3.87
C ASP A 78 -7.93 -21.81 3.97
N GLY A 79 -7.77 -21.13 5.11
CA GLY A 79 -6.64 -20.26 5.37
C GLY A 79 -6.77 -18.89 4.70
N LEU A 80 -6.36 -17.87 5.43
CA LEU A 80 -6.44 -16.47 5.01
C LEU A 80 -5.08 -15.80 5.12
N VAL A 81 -4.83 -14.86 4.21
CA VAL A 81 -3.66 -13.99 4.25
C VAL A 81 -4.13 -12.54 4.14
N VAL A 82 -3.62 -11.68 5.01
CA VAL A 82 -3.81 -10.23 4.90
C VAL A 82 -2.48 -9.54 4.64
N GLN A 83 -2.45 -8.73 3.59
CA GLN A 83 -1.45 -7.69 3.42
C GLN A 83 -1.96 -6.43 4.12
N VAL A 84 -1.21 -5.89 5.07
CA VAL A 84 -1.43 -4.57 5.66
C VAL A 84 -0.36 -3.63 5.13
N ARG A 85 -0.74 -2.44 4.69
CA ARG A 85 0.17 -1.44 4.15
C ARG A 85 -0.13 -0.08 4.75
N VAL A 86 0.91 0.55 5.27
CA VAL A 86 0.88 1.89 5.83
C VAL A 86 1.89 2.79 5.13
N LEU A 87 1.65 4.09 5.18
CA LEU A 87 2.45 5.10 4.48
C LEU A 87 2.71 6.28 5.40
N ASN A 88 3.86 6.92 5.18
CA ASN A 88 4.24 8.22 5.76
C ASN A 88 4.28 8.19 7.30
N ASP A 89 3.28 8.76 7.96
CA ASP A 89 3.25 9.02 9.41
C ASP A 89 2.50 7.93 10.20
N LEU A 90 2.38 6.75 9.59
CA LEU A 90 1.88 5.52 10.20
C LEU A 90 2.98 4.47 10.15
N ASP A 91 3.22 3.81 11.28
CA ASP A 91 4.20 2.73 11.42
C ASP A 91 3.51 1.43 11.86
N ILE A 92 4.07 0.29 11.49
CA ILE A 92 3.66 -1.00 12.06
C ILE A 92 4.58 -1.31 13.24
N THR A 93 4.23 -0.86 14.43
CA THR A 93 5.05 -0.92 15.65
C THR A 93 5.07 -2.31 16.29
N THR A 94 3.98 -3.07 16.18
CA THR A 94 3.91 -4.44 16.72
C THR A 94 4.19 -5.47 15.64
N LYS A 95 5.18 -6.33 15.88
CA LYS A 95 5.64 -7.35 14.93
C LYS A 95 5.25 -8.77 15.41
N TYR A 96 4.11 -9.27 14.93
CA TYR A 96 3.53 -10.57 15.26
C TYR A 96 4.19 -11.72 14.51
N GLU A 97 4.32 -12.89 15.14
CA GLU A 97 5.11 -14.03 14.65
C GLU A 97 4.51 -14.72 13.42
N ASN A 98 3.20 -14.59 13.21
CA ASN A 98 2.51 -15.08 12.01
C ASN A 98 2.60 -14.09 10.84
N CYS A 99 3.43 -13.05 10.95
CA CYS A 99 3.58 -12.01 9.94
C CYS A 99 5.03 -11.82 9.48
N TRP A 100 5.19 -11.45 8.21
CA TRP A 100 6.43 -10.97 7.62
C TRP A 100 6.33 -9.49 7.27
N TYR A 101 7.37 -8.74 7.61
CA TYR A 101 7.39 -7.29 7.50
C TYR A 101 8.44 -6.82 6.53
N ALA A 102 8.07 -5.90 5.65
CA ALA A 102 8.99 -5.28 4.71
C ALA A 102 8.82 -3.76 4.74
N VAL A 103 9.94 -3.05 4.64
CA VAL A 103 10.00 -1.59 4.67
C VAL A 103 10.65 -1.12 3.39
N ASP A 104 10.06 -0.12 2.74
CA ASP A 104 10.63 0.57 1.59
C ASP A 104 10.34 2.08 1.68
N SER A 105 11.39 2.89 1.70
CA SER A 105 11.37 4.36 1.76
C SER A 105 10.35 4.97 2.75
N ASN A 106 9.10 5.15 2.34
CA ASN A 106 8.00 5.75 3.10
C ASN A 106 6.82 4.80 3.32
N GLN A 107 7.03 3.51 3.14
CA GLN A 107 6.02 2.46 3.20
C GLN A 107 6.49 1.32 4.11
N GLU A 108 5.58 0.84 4.95
CA GLU A 108 5.73 -0.44 5.61
C GLU A 108 4.60 -1.38 5.18
N THR A 109 4.96 -2.65 5.01
CA THR A 109 4.01 -3.73 4.73
C THR A 109 4.16 -4.85 5.73
N ALA A 110 3.03 -5.45 6.10
CA ALA A 110 2.96 -6.73 6.80
C ALA A 110 2.17 -7.72 5.96
N TRP A 111 2.64 -8.96 5.88
CA TRP A 111 1.91 -10.09 5.32
C TRP A 111 1.70 -11.09 6.43
N CYS A 112 0.45 -11.26 6.86
CA CYS A 112 0.09 -12.15 7.96
C CYS A 112 -0.75 -13.32 7.45
N GLU A 113 -0.49 -14.51 7.96
CA GLU A 113 -1.22 -15.73 7.62
C GLU A 113 -2.02 -16.24 8.82
N PHE A 114 -3.19 -16.81 8.53
CA PHE A 114 -4.09 -17.40 9.52
C PHE A 114 -4.60 -18.75 9.04
N ASP A 115 -4.47 -19.76 9.89
CA ASP A 115 -5.05 -21.09 9.70
C ASP A 115 -6.52 -21.11 10.13
N ALA A 116 -7.34 -20.27 9.49
CA ALA A 116 -8.78 -20.18 9.75
C ALA A 116 -9.58 -20.54 8.50
N GLU A 117 -10.66 -21.29 8.68
CA GLU A 117 -11.65 -21.52 7.63
C GLU A 117 -12.69 -20.39 7.64
N LEU A 118 -12.96 -19.82 6.46
CA LEU A 118 -13.98 -18.80 6.28
C LEU A 118 -15.15 -19.34 5.44
N ALA A 119 -16.25 -19.69 6.12
CA ALA A 119 -17.46 -20.19 5.48
C ALA A 119 -18.09 -19.15 4.53
N PRO A 120 -18.88 -19.59 3.51
CA PRO A 120 -19.64 -18.70 2.64
C PRO A 120 -20.50 -17.70 3.42
N GLY A 121 -20.40 -16.42 3.07
CA GLY A 121 -21.13 -15.33 3.71
C GLY A 121 -20.65 -14.94 5.11
N ALA A 122 -19.70 -15.69 5.70
CA ALA A 122 -19.14 -15.36 7.01
C ALA A 122 -18.09 -14.25 6.90
N SER A 123 -17.84 -13.59 8.04
CA SER A 123 -16.83 -12.54 8.18
C SER A 123 -15.89 -12.81 9.34
N LEU A 124 -14.62 -12.47 9.14
CA LEU A 124 -13.57 -12.45 10.15
C LEU A 124 -12.83 -11.12 10.09
N ALA A 125 -12.17 -10.74 11.18
CA ALA A 125 -11.42 -9.50 11.27
C ALA A 125 -10.26 -9.58 12.26
N VAL A 126 -9.21 -8.82 11.96
CA VAL A 126 -8.15 -8.48 12.90
C VAL A 126 -8.45 -7.12 13.51
N THR A 127 -8.19 -6.95 14.79
CA THR A 127 -8.36 -5.67 15.50
C THR A 127 -7.00 -5.20 15.99
N GLY A 128 -6.66 -3.93 15.71
CA GLY A 128 -5.41 -3.34 16.15
C GLY A 128 -4.21 -4.07 15.54
N ALA A 129 -4.05 -4.00 14.22
CA ALA A 129 -3.02 -4.70 13.43
C ALA A 129 -1.57 -4.21 13.69
N GLY A 130 -1.27 -3.77 14.92
CA GLY A 130 0.04 -3.25 15.32
C GLY A 130 0.39 -1.92 14.67
N VAL A 131 -0.60 -1.14 14.21
CA VAL A 131 -0.36 0.14 13.55
C VAL A 131 -0.49 1.27 14.56
N SER A 132 0.46 2.20 14.54
CA SER A 132 0.46 3.41 15.37
C SER A 132 0.76 4.64 14.52
N THR A 133 0.37 5.82 14.99
CA THR A 133 0.86 7.08 14.41
C THR A 133 2.28 7.35 14.88
N LYS A 134 3.07 8.05 14.06
CA LYS A 134 4.38 8.53 14.49
C LYS A 134 4.26 9.54 15.64
N PRO A 135 5.25 9.62 16.55
CA PRO A 135 5.27 10.63 17.62
C PRO A 135 5.27 12.07 17.10
N ASP A 136 5.79 12.30 15.89
CA ASP A 136 5.83 13.59 15.20
C ASP A 136 4.85 13.66 14.02
N ALA A 137 3.87 12.76 13.97
CA ALA A 137 2.91 12.69 12.88
C ALA A 137 2.22 14.04 12.64
N VAL A 138 2.09 14.42 11.37
CA VAL A 138 1.31 15.60 10.94
C VAL A 138 0.03 15.16 10.22
N ALA A 139 -1.05 15.91 10.44
CA ALA A 139 -2.38 15.49 10.00
C ALA A 139 -2.48 15.33 8.48
N GLU A 140 -1.73 16.13 7.72
CA GLU A 140 -1.68 16.11 6.26
C GLU A 140 -0.96 14.88 5.70
N ASN A 141 -0.09 14.25 6.48
CA ASN A 141 0.68 13.07 6.09
C ASN A 141 0.00 11.77 6.52
N ILE A 142 -0.96 11.82 7.45
CA ILE A 142 -1.78 10.66 7.80
C ILE A 142 -2.71 10.34 6.64
N THR A 143 -2.50 9.16 6.07
CA THR A 143 -3.28 8.68 4.93
C THR A 143 -4.35 7.70 5.40
N THR A 144 -4.12 6.41 5.19
CA THR A 144 -5.09 5.34 5.36
C THR A 144 -4.32 4.04 5.49
N ILE A 145 -4.79 3.15 6.35
CA ILE A 145 -4.30 1.78 6.38
C ILE A 145 -4.99 1.07 5.20
N VAL A 146 -4.18 0.60 4.26
CA VAL A 146 -4.68 -0.22 3.16
C VAL A 146 -4.50 -1.67 3.57
N HIS A 147 -5.56 -2.47 3.45
CA HIS A 147 -5.45 -3.90 3.69
C HIS A 147 -6.01 -4.67 2.51
N GLN A 148 -5.35 -5.76 2.15
CA GLN A 148 -5.77 -6.63 1.07
C GLN A 148 -5.80 -8.08 1.55
N TRP A 149 -6.90 -8.76 1.27
CA TRP A 149 -7.11 -10.14 1.68
C TRP A 149 -6.95 -11.11 0.52
N PHE A 150 -6.37 -12.26 0.81
CA PHE A 150 -6.13 -13.36 -0.10
C PHE A 150 -6.44 -14.69 0.61
N SER A 151 -6.73 -15.73 -0.16
CA SER A 151 -6.67 -17.11 0.28
C SER A 151 -5.23 -17.52 0.57
N LYS A 152 -5.04 -18.47 1.50
CA LYS A 152 -3.73 -19.07 1.71
C LYS A 152 -3.23 -19.80 0.45
N GLU A 153 -4.12 -20.47 -0.29
CA GLU A 153 -3.80 -21.10 -1.57
C GLU A 153 -3.14 -20.12 -2.55
N TYR A 154 -3.70 -18.91 -2.69
CA TYR A 154 -3.12 -17.86 -3.55
C TYR A 154 -1.69 -17.49 -3.14
N ALA A 155 -1.43 -17.39 -1.83
CA ALA A 155 -0.13 -17.03 -1.29
C ALA A 155 0.88 -18.16 -1.43
N ASP A 156 0.50 -19.40 -1.10
CA ASP A 156 1.34 -20.59 -1.20
C ASP A 156 1.78 -20.83 -2.64
N ALA A 157 0.88 -20.64 -3.60
CA ALA A 157 1.19 -20.77 -5.02
C ALA A 157 2.20 -19.72 -5.52
N ARG A 158 2.51 -18.69 -4.72
CA ARG A 158 3.53 -17.66 -4.95
C ARG A 158 4.75 -17.78 -4.04
N GLY A 159 4.93 -18.92 -3.38
CA GLY A 159 6.06 -19.18 -2.49
C GLY A 159 5.83 -18.74 -1.04
N GLY A 160 4.58 -18.49 -0.65
CA GLY A 160 4.19 -18.14 0.71
C GLY A 160 4.36 -16.65 1.05
N ILE A 161 3.92 -16.29 2.26
CA ILE A 161 3.89 -14.88 2.71
C ILE A 161 5.26 -14.22 2.81
N GLN A 162 6.34 -14.98 3.07
CA GLN A 162 7.71 -14.43 3.08
C GLN A 162 8.14 -13.98 1.69
N ALA A 163 7.91 -14.79 0.66
CA ALA A 163 8.26 -14.46 -0.72
C ALA A 163 7.43 -13.27 -1.23
N LEU A 164 6.18 -13.14 -0.77
CA LEU A 164 5.35 -11.97 -1.05
C LEU A 164 5.87 -10.73 -0.33
N ALA A 165 6.23 -10.83 0.95
CA ALA A 165 6.80 -9.71 1.70
C ALA A 165 8.13 -9.21 1.12
N ASP A 166 9.00 -10.12 0.67
CA ASP A 166 10.27 -9.79 0.04
C ASP A 166 10.13 -8.92 -1.23
N GLN A 167 9.00 -9.00 -1.95
CA GLN A 167 8.74 -8.17 -3.13
C GLN A 167 8.53 -6.69 -2.80
N TRP A 168 8.21 -6.39 -1.53
CA TRP A 168 7.96 -5.04 -1.01
C TRP A 168 9.11 -4.55 -0.12
N ALA A 169 10.19 -5.33 -0.01
CA ALA A 169 11.38 -4.90 0.72
C ALA A 169 12.17 -3.89 -0.12
N GLY A 170 12.64 -2.82 0.53
CA GLY A 170 13.48 -1.81 -0.11
C GLY A 170 14.75 -2.43 -0.71
N GLN A 171 15.34 -1.72 -1.67
CA GLN A 171 16.46 -2.23 -2.46
C GLN A 171 17.61 -2.76 -1.57
N GLY A 172 17.94 -4.05 -1.72
CA GLY A 172 19.02 -4.70 -0.97
C GLY A 172 18.64 -5.19 0.43
N THR A 173 17.37 -5.07 0.82
CA THR A 173 16.84 -5.57 2.10
C THR A 173 15.97 -6.81 1.90
N LYS A 174 15.55 -7.41 3.01
CA LYS A 174 14.70 -8.60 3.07
C LYS A 174 13.60 -8.40 4.09
N ALA A 175 12.47 -9.09 3.88
CA ALA A 175 11.43 -9.11 4.88
C ALA A 175 11.91 -9.79 6.17
N VAL A 176 11.39 -9.36 7.30
CA VAL A 176 11.72 -9.88 8.63
C VAL A 176 10.46 -10.44 9.28
N GLN A 177 10.56 -11.62 9.90
CA GLN A 177 9.45 -12.20 10.65
C GLN A 177 9.26 -11.48 11.98
N GLY A 178 8.02 -11.31 12.41
CA GLY A 178 7.73 -10.84 13.77
C GLY A 178 8.05 -11.90 14.82
N THR A 179 7.95 -11.51 16.09
CA THR A 179 8.33 -12.34 17.25
C THR A 179 7.35 -12.25 18.42
N VAL A 180 6.35 -11.38 18.34
CA VAL A 180 5.27 -11.27 19.32
C VAL A 180 4.22 -12.33 19.01
N ASP A 181 3.42 -12.74 20.01
CA ASP A 181 2.30 -13.68 19.84
C ASP A 181 1.49 -13.43 18.55
N PRO A 182 0.86 -14.44 17.93
CA PRO A 182 0.19 -14.27 16.65
C PRO A 182 -0.89 -13.17 16.67
N LEU A 183 -0.98 -12.41 15.59
CA LEU A 183 -2.09 -11.48 15.38
C LEU A 183 -3.40 -12.28 15.39
N PRO A 184 -4.36 -11.98 16.28
CA PRO A 184 -5.58 -12.77 16.38
C PRO A 184 -6.57 -12.43 15.28
N LEU A 185 -7.22 -13.46 14.75
CA LEU A 185 -8.34 -13.35 13.82
C LEU A 185 -9.64 -13.76 14.53
N THR A 186 -10.64 -12.89 14.52
CA THR A 186 -11.88 -13.07 15.30
C THR A 186 -13.11 -12.65 14.51
N THR A 187 -14.30 -13.05 14.96
CA THR A 187 -15.56 -12.53 14.38
C THR A 187 -15.68 -11.03 14.69
N PRO A 188 -15.96 -10.18 13.68
CA PRO A 188 -16.12 -8.74 13.91
C PRO A 188 -17.34 -8.47 14.79
N SER A 189 -17.20 -7.52 15.72
CA SER A 189 -18.28 -7.08 16.61
C SER A 189 -19.27 -6.11 15.94
N GLY A 190 -18.86 -5.47 14.85
CA GLY A 190 -19.64 -4.50 14.09
C GLY A 190 -19.82 -4.88 12.63
N GLU A 191 -20.69 -4.16 11.93
CA GLU A 191 -20.88 -4.33 10.49
C GLU A 191 -19.64 -3.87 9.72
N LEU A 192 -19.22 -4.67 8.73
CA LEU A 192 -18.13 -4.31 7.83
C LEU A 192 -18.66 -3.59 6.59
N GLY A 193 -17.98 -2.52 6.19
CA GLY A 193 -18.24 -1.76 4.97
C GLY A 193 -17.05 -1.81 4.03
N GLY A 194 -17.30 -2.05 2.74
CA GLY A 194 -16.26 -2.19 1.73
C GLY A 194 -16.78 -1.99 0.32
N ILE A 195 -15.87 -2.08 -0.64
CA ILE A 195 -16.16 -1.91 -2.08
C ILE A 195 -16.46 -3.23 -2.79
N GLY A 196 -16.55 -4.34 -2.04
CA GLY A 196 -16.87 -5.68 -2.56
C GLY A 196 -15.70 -6.45 -3.19
N GLY A 197 -14.51 -5.85 -3.24
CA GLY A 197 -13.27 -6.51 -3.68
C GLY A 197 -12.32 -6.80 -2.51
N PRO A 198 -11.16 -7.41 -2.79
CA PRO A 198 -10.22 -7.86 -1.75
C PRO A 198 -9.45 -6.72 -1.08
N ILE A 199 -9.59 -5.47 -1.54
CA ILE A 199 -8.89 -4.30 -1.01
C ILE A 199 -9.84 -3.46 -0.17
N GLY A 200 -9.41 -3.16 1.06
CA GLY A 200 -10.10 -2.30 2.01
C GLY A 200 -9.23 -1.14 2.47
N PHE A 201 -9.89 -0.13 3.04
CA PHE A 201 -9.30 1.14 3.42
C PHE A 201 -9.82 1.54 4.80
N VAL A 202 -8.92 1.77 5.75
CA VAL A 202 -9.25 2.32 7.07
C VAL A 202 -8.72 3.73 7.19
N GLY A 203 -9.64 4.70 7.28
CA GLY A 203 -9.29 6.09 7.48
C GLY A 203 -8.74 6.33 8.89
N VAL A 204 -7.59 7.00 8.96
CA VAL A 204 -6.98 7.44 10.22
C VAL A 204 -6.93 8.97 10.22
N GLY A 205 -6.98 9.59 11.39
CA GLY A 205 -6.73 11.02 11.54
C GLY A 205 -6.14 11.33 12.90
N LEU A 206 -5.44 12.46 12.99
CA LEU A 206 -4.96 12.96 14.27
C LEU A 206 -6.06 13.71 15.02
N VAL A 207 -6.14 13.46 16.31
CA VAL A 207 -6.81 14.38 17.23
C VAL A 207 -5.92 15.62 17.36
N PRO A 208 -6.43 16.83 17.12
CA PRO A 208 -5.68 18.06 17.36
C PRO A 208 -5.24 18.10 18.82
N PRO A 209 -3.98 18.49 19.12
CA PRO A 209 -3.58 18.71 20.51
C PRO A 209 -4.54 19.73 21.13
N PRO A 210 -4.86 19.61 22.44
CA PRO A 210 -5.67 20.62 23.11
C PRO A 210 -4.96 21.96 22.91
N THR A 211 -5.60 22.86 22.17
CA THR A 211 -5.06 24.20 21.95
C THR A 211 -5.01 24.84 23.33
N GLY A 212 -3.80 24.99 23.89
CA GLY A 212 -3.62 25.79 25.09
C GLY A 212 -4.23 27.16 24.81
N GLU A 213 -5.23 27.53 25.60
CA GLU A 213 -5.76 28.89 25.59
C GLU A 213 -4.56 29.84 25.72
N PRO A 214 -4.40 30.83 24.83
CA PRO A 214 -3.21 31.67 24.86
C PRO A 214 -3.13 32.34 26.22
N THR A 215 -2.15 31.94 27.03
CA THR A 215 -1.79 32.64 28.26
C THR A 215 -1.57 34.08 27.88
N ALA A 216 -2.46 34.97 28.34
CA ALA A 216 -2.41 36.38 28.05
C ALA A 216 -0.98 36.88 28.35
N THR A 217 -0.27 37.30 27.31
CA THR A 217 1.03 37.95 27.47
C THR A 217 0.80 39.19 28.34
N PRO A 218 1.48 39.35 29.49
CA PRO A 218 1.28 40.52 30.32
C PRO A 218 1.62 41.75 29.49
N THR A 219 0.63 42.63 29.32
CA THR A 219 0.82 43.93 28.68
C THR A 219 1.89 44.69 29.46
N PRO A 220 3.04 45.08 28.85
CA PRO A 220 3.98 45.94 29.53
C PRO A 220 3.29 47.27 29.82
N SER A 221 3.10 47.57 31.11
CA SER A 221 2.60 48.85 31.59
C SER A 221 3.60 49.94 31.24
N ALA A 222 3.17 50.92 30.45
CA ALA A 222 4.02 52.03 30.02
C ALA A 222 4.47 52.89 31.22
N THR A 223 5.78 53.01 31.38
CA THR A 223 6.44 53.99 32.26
C THR A 223 6.20 55.41 31.72
N PRO A 224 5.74 56.39 32.53
CA PRO A 224 5.52 57.75 32.04
C PRO A 224 6.84 58.50 31.77
N SER A 225 6.87 59.21 30.64
CA SER A 225 7.92 60.10 30.15
C SER A 225 8.32 61.19 31.15
N ALA A 226 9.63 61.32 31.37
CA ALA A 226 10.24 62.57 31.81
C ALA A 226 10.74 63.36 30.58
N MET A 227 10.36 64.64 30.54
CA MET A 227 10.68 65.63 29.51
C MET A 227 12.06 66.27 29.78
N PRO A 228 12.91 66.48 28.75
CA PRO A 228 13.93 67.52 28.81
C PRO A 228 13.67 68.63 27.79
N THR A 229 13.78 69.87 28.27
CA THR A 229 13.70 71.12 27.50
C THR A 229 15.10 71.59 27.16
N GLY A 230 15.36 71.95 25.89
CA GLY A 230 16.34 73.00 25.53
C GLY A 230 17.45 72.62 24.53
N GLU A 231 17.28 73.08 23.29
CA GLU A 231 18.23 73.21 22.16
C GLU A 231 19.34 74.28 22.42
N PRO A 232 20.40 74.52 21.57
CA PRO A 232 20.29 74.75 20.11
C PRO A 232 21.43 74.25 19.16
N THR A 233 21.04 74.09 17.88
CA THR A 233 21.77 74.50 16.64
C THR A 233 23.14 73.90 16.29
N ALA A 234 23.17 73.12 15.18
CA ALA A 234 23.93 73.43 13.96
C ALA A 234 23.55 72.47 12.81
N ALA A 235 23.22 73.03 11.64
CA ALA A 235 23.11 72.35 10.34
C ALA A 235 24.50 72.30 9.65
N PRO A 236 24.76 71.42 8.65
CA PRO A 236 24.25 71.67 7.30
C PRO A 236 23.80 70.44 6.48
N SER A 237 23.09 70.79 5.39
CA SER A 237 22.64 70.09 4.19
C SER A 237 23.32 68.79 3.72
N ALA A 238 22.49 67.83 3.28
CA ALA A 238 22.47 67.34 1.90
C ALA A 238 21.18 66.53 1.59
N SER A 239 20.63 66.74 0.41
CA SER A 239 19.63 65.91 -0.31
C SER A 239 20.14 65.79 -1.77
N PRO A 240 19.61 64.94 -2.67
CA PRO A 240 18.59 63.89 -2.49
C PRO A 240 18.93 62.53 -3.16
N GLY A 241 18.25 61.48 -2.71
CA GLY A 241 17.67 60.39 -3.53
C GLY A 241 18.57 59.39 -4.27
N THR A 242 18.44 58.10 -3.91
CA THR A 242 18.27 57.00 -4.89
C THR A 242 17.46 55.87 -4.22
N GLY A 243 16.43 55.40 -4.93
CA GLY A 243 15.48 54.40 -4.47
C GLY A 243 16.09 53.01 -4.30
N GLY A 244 15.56 52.29 -3.31
CA GLY A 244 15.89 50.90 -3.03
C GLY A 244 14.61 50.06 -3.04
N GLU A 245 14.15 49.72 -4.25
CA GLU A 245 13.14 48.68 -4.46
C GLU A 245 13.78 47.31 -4.19
N GLY A 246 13.66 46.84 -2.95
CA GLY A 246 14.13 45.53 -2.49
C GLY A 246 12.97 44.57 -2.23
N GLY A 247 12.17 44.29 -3.26
CA GLY A 247 11.03 43.36 -3.21
C GLY A 247 11.17 42.24 -4.23
N GLY A 248 12.19 41.39 -4.08
CA GLY A 248 12.40 40.22 -4.92
C GLY A 248 11.62 39.01 -4.42
N LEU A 249 10.49 38.69 -5.07
CA LEU A 249 9.85 37.38 -4.98
C LEU A 249 10.77 36.32 -5.61
N PRO A 250 10.83 35.08 -5.10
CA PRO A 250 11.58 34.02 -5.74
C PRO A 250 11.01 33.70 -7.13
N VAL A 251 11.85 33.89 -8.14
CA VAL A 251 11.63 33.47 -9.52
C VAL A 251 11.66 31.93 -9.56
N THR A 252 10.48 31.30 -9.49
CA THR A 252 10.30 29.88 -9.84
C THR A 252 10.20 29.77 -11.36
N GLY A 253 11.32 29.97 -12.05
CA GLY A 253 11.35 30.06 -13.50
C GLY A 253 12.47 29.24 -14.14
N ALA A 254 12.54 27.93 -13.87
CA ALA A 254 13.48 27.05 -14.58
C ALA A 254 13.03 25.57 -14.77
N GLY A 255 11.81 25.18 -14.40
CA GLY A 255 11.40 23.76 -14.40
C GLY A 255 10.46 23.31 -15.53
N THR A 256 9.71 24.21 -16.16
CA THR A 256 8.57 23.84 -17.01
C THR A 256 8.95 23.38 -18.41
N ALA A 257 10.05 23.89 -18.97
CA ALA A 257 10.51 23.51 -20.31
C ALA A 257 10.98 22.05 -20.36
N THR A 258 11.67 21.58 -19.32
CA THR A 258 12.25 20.23 -19.30
C THR A 258 11.17 19.14 -19.18
N VAL A 259 10.14 19.38 -18.36
CA VAL A 259 9.05 18.42 -18.17
C VAL A 259 8.20 18.28 -19.44
N ALA A 260 7.95 19.38 -20.15
CA ALA A 260 7.19 19.36 -21.40
C ALA A 260 7.91 18.56 -22.51
N VAL A 261 9.24 18.65 -22.60
CA VAL A 261 10.03 17.92 -23.61
C VAL A 261 10.01 16.42 -23.32
N VAL A 262 10.19 16.00 -22.07
CA VAL A 262 10.18 14.57 -21.70
C VAL A 262 8.80 13.95 -21.94
N GLY A 263 7.72 14.66 -21.57
CA GLY A 263 6.35 14.21 -21.83
C GLY A 263 6.04 14.04 -23.32
N GLY A 264 6.52 14.97 -24.16
CA GLY A 264 6.37 14.89 -25.62
C GLY A 264 7.05 13.67 -26.24
N VAL A 265 8.28 13.34 -25.81
CA VAL A 265 9.02 12.18 -26.32
C VAL A 265 8.30 10.87 -25.97
N LEU A 266 7.80 10.74 -24.74
CA LEU A 266 7.07 9.54 -24.32
C LEU A 266 5.75 9.34 -25.10
N LEU A 267 5.03 10.42 -25.37
CA LEU A 267 3.81 10.37 -26.19
C LEU A 267 4.08 9.90 -27.62
N VAL A 268 5.15 10.40 -28.25
CA VAL A 268 5.53 9.98 -29.61
C VAL A 268 5.91 8.50 -29.64
N LEU A 269 6.72 8.03 -28.68
CA LEU A 269 7.12 6.62 -28.60
C LEU A 269 5.93 5.69 -28.35
N GLY A 270 5.02 6.05 -27.45
CA GLY A 270 3.79 5.30 -27.20
C GLY A 270 2.88 5.22 -28.44
N SER A 271 2.74 6.33 -29.17
CA SER A 271 1.94 6.40 -30.39
C SER A 271 2.48 5.49 -31.49
N VAL A 272 3.80 5.48 -31.71
CA VAL A 272 4.45 4.62 -32.69
C VAL A 272 4.31 3.15 -32.30
N GLY A 273 4.51 2.81 -31.03
CA GLY A 273 4.32 1.44 -30.53
C GLY A 273 2.89 0.92 -30.75
N TYR A 274 1.89 1.74 -30.43
CA TYR A 274 0.48 1.41 -30.65
C TYR A 274 0.15 1.15 -32.13
N LEU A 275 0.65 1.99 -33.04
CA LEU A 275 0.41 1.82 -34.47
C LEU A 275 1.09 0.56 -35.04
N VAL A 276 2.29 0.22 -34.57
CA VAL A 276 3.00 -1.01 -34.97
C VAL A 276 2.26 -2.25 -34.47
N ALA A 277 1.80 -2.25 -33.22
CA ALA A 277 1.00 -3.35 -32.66
C ALA A 277 -0.33 -3.52 -33.43
N ARG A 278 -1.01 -2.41 -33.75
CA ARG A 278 -2.26 -2.43 -34.52
C ARG A 278 -2.08 -2.99 -35.94
N ARG A 279 -0.94 -2.72 -36.57
CA ARG A 279 -0.63 -3.21 -37.93
C ARG A 279 -0.26 -4.70 -37.95
N ARG A 280 0.22 -5.26 -36.84
CA ARG A 280 0.60 -6.68 -36.71
C ARG A 280 -0.54 -7.60 -36.27
N ARG A 281 -1.81 -7.32 -36.63
CA ARG A 281 -2.88 -8.33 -36.51
C ARG A 281 -2.58 -9.50 -37.43
N THR A 282 -1.89 -10.49 -36.88
CA THR A 282 -1.59 -11.79 -37.49
C THR A 282 -2.89 -12.49 -37.79
N ARG A 283 -3.10 -12.85 -39.06
CA ARG A 283 -4.18 -13.72 -39.48
C ARG A 283 -3.91 -15.09 -38.85
N PHE A 284 -4.76 -15.49 -37.91
CA PHE A 284 -4.83 -16.89 -37.49
C PHE A 284 -5.39 -17.68 -38.67
N VAL A 285 -4.55 -18.53 -39.26
CA VAL A 285 -5.00 -19.60 -40.17
C VAL A 285 -5.27 -20.80 -39.27
N ALA A 286 -6.54 -21.22 -39.24
CA ALA A 286 -7.00 -22.44 -38.59
C ALA A 286 -6.65 -23.67 -39.44
#